data_AF-A0A0G3IKE0-F1
#
_entry.id   AF-A0A0G3IKE0-F1
#
_cell.length_a   1.000
_cell.length_b   1.000
_cell.length_c   1.000
_cell.angle_alpha   90.00
_cell.angle_beta   90.00
_cell.angle_gamma   90.00
#
_symmetry.space_group_name_H-M   'P 1'
#
loop_
_entity.id
_entity.type
_entity.pdbx_description
1 polymer ?
#
loop_
_entity_poly.entity_id
_entity_poly.type
_entity_poly.pdbx_seq_one_letter_code
_entity_poly.pdbx_strand_id
1 'polypeptide(L)'
;MRIDIEPSARDHLITDAEIRAVITYPELRLGLVARRPNADLTLYVGRADDNQPHIEVIADRIAPEHLVAFHAMMLRRKLVAQLRLDAYLTPDFAPQRRKPRSTKPKEATP
;
A
#
# COMPACT_ATOMS: atom_id res chain seq x y z
N MET A 1 16.72 8.90 3.51
CA MET A 1 15.26 8.74 3.42
C MET A 1 14.63 8.22 4.71
N ARG A 2 13.76 9.03 5.33
CA ARG A 2 12.87 8.68 6.44
C ARG A 2 11.48 8.34 5.91
N ILE A 3 10.89 7.27 6.44
CA ILE A 3 9.52 6.83 6.12
C ILE A 3 8.75 6.67 7.42
N ASP A 4 7.75 7.52 7.63
CA ASP A 4 6.77 7.37 8.70
C ASP A 4 5.55 6.60 8.14
N ILE A 5 4.97 5.72 8.95
CA ILE A 5 3.89 4.82 8.53
C ILE A 5 2.69 5.04 9.45
N GLU A 6 1.63 5.62 8.89
CA GLU A 6 0.39 5.88 9.61
C GLU A 6 -0.32 4.56 9.98
N PRO A 7 -1.10 4.53 11.08
CA PRO A 7 -1.89 3.36 11.44
C PRO A 7 -2.78 2.83 10.30
N SER A 8 -3.35 3.73 9.49
CA SER A 8 -4.22 3.36 8.36
C SER A 8 -3.52 2.57 7.27
N ALA A 9 -2.20 2.74 7.09
CA ALA A 9 -1.44 1.96 6.12
C ALA A 9 -1.39 0.46 6.47
N ARG A 10 -1.62 0.12 7.76
CA ARG A 10 -1.60 -1.26 8.26
C ARG A 10 -2.97 -1.95 8.20
N ASP A 11 -4.02 -1.24 7.79
CA ASP A 11 -5.39 -1.77 7.85
C ASP A 11 -5.61 -3.02 7.00
N HIS A 12 -4.84 -3.16 5.91
CA HIS A 12 -4.85 -4.32 5.04
C HIS A 12 -3.75 -5.34 5.36
N LEU A 13 -3.25 -5.34 6.61
CA LEU A 13 -2.24 -6.28 7.10
C LEU A 13 -0.97 -6.32 6.23
N ILE A 14 -0.61 -5.17 5.66
CA ILE A 14 0.71 -4.94 5.10
C ILE A 14 1.58 -4.42 6.23
N THR A 15 2.70 -5.10 6.47
CA THR A 15 3.63 -4.82 7.55
C THR A 15 4.49 -3.60 7.24
N ASP A 16 5.05 -2.98 8.27
CA ASP A 16 5.98 -1.87 8.12
C ASP A 16 7.20 -2.23 7.28
N ALA A 17 7.69 -3.46 7.40
CA ALA A 17 8.81 -3.95 6.61
C ALA A 17 8.47 -4.02 5.12
N GLU A 18 7.29 -4.54 4.77
CA GLU A 18 6.81 -4.60 3.38
C GLU A 18 6.60 -3.20 2.81
N ILE A 19 5.98 -2.29 3.58
CA ILE A 19 5.78 -0.89 3.15
C ILE A 19 7.12 -0.22 2.87
N ARG A 20 8.09 -0.38 3.78
CA ARG A 20 9.44 0.19 3.60
C ARG A 20 10.16 -0.40 2.41
N ALA A 21 10.05 -1.72 2.20
CA ALA A 21 10.65 -2.41 1.06
C ALA A 21 10.11 -1.84 -0.26
N VAL A 22 8.78 -1.74 -0.40
CA VAL A 22 8.12 -1.24 -1.62
C VAL A 22 8.47 0.22 -1.92
N ILE A 23 8.55 1.09 -0.89
CA ILE A 23 8.93 2.50 -1.09
C ILE A 23 10.41 2.62 -1.49
N THR A 24 11.28 1.82 -0.87
CA THR A 24 12.73 1.87 -1.09
C THR A 24 13.12 1.28 -2.43
N TYR A 25 12.51 0.15 -2.81
CA TYR A 25 12.80 -0.62 -4.02
C TYR A 25 11.52 -0.84 -4.86
N PRO A 26 10.90 0.23 -5.38
CA PRO A 26 9.70 0.10 -6.18
C PRO A 26 10.02 -0.38 -7.59
N GLU A 27 9.15 -1.24 -8.11
CA GLU A 27 9.15 -1.61 -9.52
C GLU A 27 8.48 -0.51 -10.38
N LEU A 28 7.54 0.24 -9.80
CA LEU A 28 6.91 1.39 -10.43
C LEU A 28 6.63 2.52 -9.43
N ARG A 29 6.89 3.76 -9.89
CA ARG A 29 6.51 5.01 -9.20
C ARG A 29 5.61 5.83 -10.11
N LEU A 30 4.48 6.29 -9.59
CA LEU A 30 3.55 7.14 -10.33
C LEU A 30 3.05 8.27 -9.44
N GLY A 31 3.20 9.51 -9.91
CA GLY A 31 2.60 10.67 -9.26
C GLY A 31 1.08 10.62 -9.33
N LEU A 32 0.41 10.89 -8.22
CA LEU A 32 -1.05 10.97 -8.12
C LEU A 32 -1.49 12.42 -7.97
N VAL A 33 -2.54 12.80 -8.71
CA VAL A 33 -3.16 14.12 -8.53
C VAL A 33 -3.87 14.14 -7.16
N ALA A 34 -3.36 14.96 -6.25
CA ALA A 34 -3.98 15.18 -4.97
C ALA A 34 -5.28 16.00 -5.09
N ARG A 35 -6.27 15.66 -4.27
CA ARG A 35 -7.49 16.47 -4.11
C ARG A 35 -7.31 17.60 -3.09
N ARG A 36 -6.21 17.58 -2.34
CA ARG A 36 -5.87 18.56 -1.30
C ARG A 36 -4.70 19.42 -1.79
N PRO A 37 -4.70 20.73 -1.50
CA PRO A 37 -3.56 21.59 -1.82
C PRO A 37 -2.28 21.07 -1.17
N ASN A 38 -1.16 21.22 -1.86
CA ASN A 38 0.20 20.94 -1.37
C ASN A 38 0.51 19.48 -0.99
N ALA A 39 -0.34 18.52 -1.31
CA ALA A 39 -0.01 17.11 -1.15
C ALA A 39 0.75 16.60 -2.37
N ASP A 40 1.92 16.00 -2.13
CA ASP A 40 2.78 15.39 -3.16
C ASP A 40 2.65 13.88 -3.05
N LEU A 41 1.60 13.36 -3.68
CA LEU A 41 1.20 11.97 -3.56
C LEU A 41 1.91 11.12 -4.62
N THR A 42 2.55 10.06 -4.16
CA THR A 42 3.15 9.06 -5.06
C THR A 42 2.58 7.67 -4.74
N LEU A 43 2.15 6.97 -5.79
CA LEU A 43 1.89 5.55 -5.79
C LEU A 43 3.21 4.80 -6.04
N TYR A 44 3.55 3.91 -5.12
CA TYR A 44 4.63 2.95 -5.24
C TYR A 44 4.01 1.57 -5.45
N VAL A 45 4.47 0.85 -6.46
CA VAL A 45 4.11 -0.55 -6.70
C VAL A 45 5.39 -1.37 -6.73
N GLY A 46 5.39 -2.49 -6.02
CA GLY A 46 6.52 -3.40 -5.99
C GLY A 46 6.23 -4.62 -5.14
N ARG A 47 7.22 -5.51 -5.06
CA ARG A 47 7.20 -6.67 -4.17
C ARG A 47 8.01 -6.39 -2.92
N ALA A 48 7.61 -7.00 -1.80
CA ALA A 48 8.42 -6.94 -0.58
C ALA A 48 9.62 -7.91 -0.63
N ASP A 49 9.53 -8.94 -1.46
CA ASP A 49 10.52 -9.98 -1.71
C ASP A 49 10.24 -10.56 -3.12
N ASP A 50 11.23 -11.10 -3.81
CA ASP A 50 11.17 -11.59 -5.19
C ASP A 50 10.03 -12.60 -5.44
N ASN A 51 9.66 -13.39 -4.42
CA ASN A 51 8.61 -14.42 -4.52
C ASN A 51 7.25 -13.98 -3.93
N GLN A 52 7.07 -12.68 -3.66
CA GLN A 52 5.81 -12.16 -3.13
C GLN A 52 4.98 -11.43 -4.20
N PRO A 53 3.64 -11.44 -4.07
CA PRO A 53 2.77 -10.69 -4.98
C PRO A 53 2.97 -9.17 -4.80
N HIS A 54 2.53 -8.39 -5.79
CA HIS A 54 2.69 -6.94 -5.75
C HIS A 54 1.81 -6.30 -4.68
N ILE A 55 2.37 -5.24 -4.09
CA ILE A 55 1.72 -4.37 -3.10
C ILE A 55 1.63 -2.97 -3.72
N GLU A 56 0.51 -2.30 -3.52
CA GLU A 56 0.34 -0.87 -3.79
C GLU A 56 0.50 -0.09 -2.48
N VAL A 57 1.36 0.93 -2.47
CA VAL A 57 1.59 1.84 -1.34
C VAL A 57 1.44 3.28 -1.82
N ILE A 58 0.68 4.10 -1.11
CA ILE A 58 0.60 5.54 -1.37
C ILE A 58 1.26 6.27 -0.20
N ALA A 59 2.18 7.16 -0.54
CA ALA A 59 2.83 8.05 0.41
C ALA A 59 2.76 9.50 -0.05
N ASP A 60 2.72 10.40 0.93
CA ASP A 60 2.85 11.85 0.75
C ASP A 60 4.30 12.26 1.04
N ARG A 61 4.90 13.07 0.16
CA ARG A 61 6.21 13.66 0.39
C ARG A 61 6.04 15.01 1.09
N ILE A 62 6.36 15.02 2.39
CA ILE A 62 6.26 16.23 3.21
C ILE A 62 7.59 17.00 3.32
N ALA A 63 8.71 16.38 2.95
CA ALA A 63 10.02 17.02 2.77
C ALA A 63 10.88 16.20 1.79
N PRO A 64 12.01 16.74 1.26
CA PRO A 64 12.83 16.03 0.26
C PRO A 64 13.20 14.59 0.64
N GLU A 65 13.47 14.33 1.91
CA GLU A 65 13.88 13.03 2.43
C GLU A 65 12.86 12.40 3.40
N HIS A 66 11.61 12.90 3.43
CA HIS A 66 10.59 12.46 4.38
C HIS A 66 9.28 12.11 3.66
N LEU A 67 8.94 10.83 3.72
CA LEU A 67 7.69 10.28 3.22
C LEU A 67 6.78 9.84 4.37
N VAL A 68 5.48 10.05 4.20
CA VAL A 68 4.44 9.55 5.11
C VAL A 68 3.55 8.57 4.33
N ALA A 69 3.68 7.28 4.62
CA ALA A 69 2.85 6.24 4.05
C ALA A 69 1.52 6.15 4.82
N PHE A 70 0.40 6.36 4.12
CA PHE A 70 -0.93 6.35 4.73
C PHE A 70 -1.88 5.31 4.14
N HIS A 71 -1.47 4.63 3.07
CA HIS A 71 -2.24 3.56 2.44
C HIS A 71 -1.29 2.47 1.93
N ALA A 72 -1.60 1.22 2.25
CA ALA A 72 -0.94 0.06 1.64
C ALA A 72 -1.93 -1.11 1.53
N MET A 73 -1.90 -1.83 0.41
CA MET A 73 -2.70 -3.05 0.22
C MET A 73 -2.11 -3.94 -0.89
N MET A 74 -2.62 -5.18 -1.03
CA MET A 74 -2.24 -5.99 -2.20
C MET A 74 -2.68 -5.28 -3.48
N LEU A 75 -1.87 -5.31 -4.54
CA LEU A 75 -2.17 -4.62 -5.80
C LEU A 75 -3.53 -5.03 -6.34
N ARG A 76 -4.37 -4.04 -6.68
CA ARG A 76 -5.72 -4.31 -7.19
C ARG A 76 -5.76 -4.30 -8.71
N ARG A 77 -6.42 -5.31 -9.28
CA ARG A 77 -6.77 -5.37 -10.72
C ARG A 77 -7.45 -4.08 -11.22
N LYS A 78 -8.35 -3.52 -10.41
CA LYS A 78 -9.04 -2.26 -10.73
C LYS A 78 -8.07 -1.09 -10.86
N LEU A 79 -7.09 -0.97 -9.95
CA LEU A 79 -6.09 0.09 -10.01
C LEU A 79 -5.21 -0.06 -11.25
N VAL A 80 -4.74 -1.28 -11.52
CA VAL A 80 -3.99 -1.61 -12.74
C VAL A 80 -4.74 -1.17 -13.99
N ALA A 81 -6.02 -1.53 -14.11
CA ALA A 81 -6.83 -1.16 -15.27
C ALA A 81 -7.07 0.36 -15.38
N GLN A 82 -7.33 1.04 -14.26
CA GLN A 82 -7.60 2.48 -14.24
C GLN A 82 -6.38 3.32 -14.62
N LEU A 83 -5.20 2.91 -14.18
CA LEU A 83 -3.95 3.64 -14.40
C LEU A 83 -3.08 3.02 -15.51
N ARG A 84 -3.58 1.98 -16.18
CA ARG A 84 -2.88 1.24 -17.25
C ARG A 84 -1.48 0.79 -16.83
N LEU A 85 -1.36 0.30 -15.59
CA LEU A 85 -0.07 -0.11 -15.00
C LEU A 85 0.54 -1.32 -15.71
N ASP A 86 -0.30 -2.11 -16.38
CA ASP A 86 0.08 -3.25 -17.22
C ASP A 86 0.97 -2.87 -18.40
N ALA A 87 1.00 -1.59 -18.80
CA ALA A 87 1.95 -1.08 -19.78
C ALA A 87 3.38 -0.91 -19.25
N TYR A 88 3.58 -0.95 -17.92
CA TYR A 88 4.84 -0.62 -17.26
C TYR A 88 5.40 -1.74 -16.38
N LEU A 89 4.55 -2.65 -15.91
CA LEU A 89 4.95 -3.84 -15.15
C LEU A 89 4.01 -5.01 -15.46
N THR A 90 4.46 -6.25 -15.24
CA THR A 90 3.61 -7.44 -15.30
C THR A 90 3.02 -7.72 -13.92
N PRO A 91 1.71 -7.46 -13.69
CA PRO A 91 1.16 -7.50 -12.34
C PRO A 91 1.04 -8.93 -11.81
N ASP A 92 1.52 -9.13 -10.60
CA ASP A 92 1.30 -10.36 -9.82
C ASP A 92 0.31 -10.05 -8.67
N PHE A 93 -0.82 -10.76 -8.68
CA PHE A 93 -1.96 -10.47 -7.81
C PHE A 93 -2.13 -11.54 -6.74
N ALA A 94 -2.55 -11.10 -5.56
CA ALA A 94 -3.03 -11.99 -4.51
C ALA A 94 -4.30 -11.46 -3.82
N PRO A 95 -5.04 -12.31 -3.10
CA PRO A 95 -6.18 -11.88 -2.29
C PRO A 95 -5.79 -10.80 -1.27
N GLN A 96 -6.71 -9.87 -1.02
CA GLN A 96 -6.53 -8.88 0.05
C GLN A 96 -6.44 -9.59 1.40
N ARG A 97 -5.42 -9.24 2.18
CA ARG A 97 -5.28 -9.73 3.55
C ARG A 97 -6.35 -9.07 4.43
N ARG A 98 -6.98 -9.85 5.30
CA ARG A 98 -8.08 -9.41 6.15
C ARG A 98 -7.76 -9.72 7.60
N LYS A 99 -8.09 -8.78 8.49
CA LYS A 99 -8.12 -9.07 9.94
C LYS A 99 -9.04 -10.27 10.18
N PRO A 100 -8.66 -11.24 11.03
CA PRO A 100 -9.57 -12.30 11.44
C PRO A 100 -10.87 -11.68 11.96
N ARG A 101 -12.02 -12.22 11.53
CA ARG A 101 -13.30 -11.76 12.05
C ARG A 101 -13.29 -12.05 13.56
N SER A 102 -13.32 -11.03 14.40
CA SER A 102 -13.50 -11.23 15.84
C SER A 102 -14.86 -11.89 16.06
N THR A 103 -14.87 -13.17 16.40
CA THR A 103 -16.06 -13.81 16.96
C THR A 103 -16.35 -13.12 18.29
N LYS A 104 -17.38 -12.27 18.33
CA LYS A 104 -17.91 -11.82 19.63
C LYS A 104 -18.24 -13.07 20.44
N PRO A 105 -17.85 -13.16 21.71
CA PRO A 105 -18.33 -14.24 22.56
C PRO A 105 -19.86 -14.19 22.56
N LYS A 106 -20.50 -15.33 22.32
CA LYS A 106 -21.94 -15.52 22.57
C LYS A 106 -22.10 -15.31 24.08
N GLU A 107 -22.71 -14.21 24.50
CA GLU A 107 -23.23 -14.08 25.86
C GLU A 107 -24.21 -15.23 26.07
N ALA A 108 -23.84 -16.17 26.95
CA ALA A 108 -24.75 -17.17 27.45
C ALA A 108 -25.72 -16.45 28.40
N THR A 109 -26.95 -16.26 27.95
CA THR A 109 -28.05 -15.83 28.82
C THR A 109 -28.49 -17.04 29.65
N PRO A 110 -28.65 -16.90 30.98
CA PRO A 110 -29.04 -17.97 31.89
C PRO A 110 -30.47 -18.49 31.66
#